data_AF-A0AAV0MIK8-F1
#
_entry.id   AF-A0AAV0MIK8-F1
#
_cell.length_a   1.000
_cell.length_b   1.000
_cell.length_c   1.000
_cell.angle_alpha   90.00
_cell.angle_beta   90.00
_cell.angle_gamma   90.00
#
_symmetry.space_group_name_H-M   'P 1'
#
loop_
_entity.id
_entity.type
_entity.pdbx_description
1 polymer ?
#
loop_
_entity_poly.entity_id
_entity_poly.type
_entity_poly.pdbx_seq_one_letter_code
_entity_poly.pdbx_strand_id
1 'polypeptide(L)'
;MGRDTIADIITSIRNVDMNRKGPVRIASTNITENIIKILFREGFIENVRKHRKGNKNFFVLTLRHKRNRKGSYLANLNLKRISRPGLRIYSNYQKIG
;
A
#
# COMPACT_ATOMS: atom_id res chain seq x y z
N MET A 1 -17.85 4.96 1.61
CA MET A 1 -16.61 5.46 0.99
C MET A 1 -15.87 6.25 2.05
N GLY A 2 -14.65 5.83 2.41
CA GLY A 2 -13.83 6.55 3.39
C GLY A 2 -13.47 7.94 2.87
N ARG A 3 -13.39 8.93 3.76
CA ARG A 3 -13.06 10.32 3.41
C ARG A 3 -11.61 10.50 2.94
N ASP A 4 -10.72 9.52 3.18
CA ASP A 4 -9.33 9.50 2.72
C ASP A 4 -8.99 8.15 2.07
N THR A 5 -9.10 8.08 0.74
CA THR A 5 -8.77 6.88 -0.03
C THR A 5 -7.32 6.42 0.15
N ILE A 6 -6.38 7.34 0.43
CA ILE A 6 -4.96 6.97 0.63
C ILE A 6 -4.77 6.32 1.99
N ALA A 7 -5.45 6.81 3.03
CA ALA A 7 -5.45 6.18 4.34
C ALA A 7 -6.05 4.76 4.29
N ASP A 8 -7.11 4.57 3.51
CA ASP A 8 -7.73 3.25 3.33
C ASP A 8 -6.75 2.23 2.70
N ILE A 9 -5.95 2.66 1.71
CA ILE A 9 -4.91 1.83 1.07
C ILE A 9 -3.85 1.42 2.09
N ILE A 10 -3.30 2.41 2.81
CA ILE A 10 -2.26 2.20 3.82
C ILE A 10 -2.74 1.21 4.88
N THR A 11 -3.97 1.39 5.35
CA THR A 11 -4.59 0.53 6.36
C THR A 11 -4.83 -0.88 5.82
N SER A 12 -5.31 -1.01 4.58
CA SER A 12 -5.54 -2.31 3.94
C SER A 12 -4.25 -3.12 3.82
N ILE A 13 -3.15 -2.46 3.41
CA ILE A 13 -1.84 -3.10 3.31
C ILE A 13 -1.33 -3.51 4.70
N ARG A 14 -1.41 -2.61 5.69
CA ARG A 14 -0.99 -2.89 7.07
C ARG A 14 -1.75 -4.06 7.67
N ASN A 15 -3.06 -4.14 7.45
CA ASN A 15 -3.89 -5.22 7.98
C ASN A 15 -3.49 -6.58 7.40
N VAL A 16 -3.18 -6.64 6.10
CA VAL A 16 -2.72 -7.88 5.45
C VAL A 16 -1.33 -8.27 5.91
N ASP A 17 -0.41 -7.29 6.04
CA ASP A 17 0.94 -7.53 6.58
C ASP A 17 0.87 -8.08 8.02
N MET A 18 0.00 -7.52 8.87
CA MET A 18 -0.23 -7.98 10.24
C MET A 18 -0.90 -9.35 10.32
N ASN A 19 -1.91 -9.61 9.47
CA ASN A 19 -2.64 -10.88 9.47
C ASN A 19 -1.86 -12.01 8.75
N ARG A 20 -0.72 -11.69 8.12
CA ARG A 20 0.23 -12.63 7.49
C ARG A 20 -0.38 -13.53 6.41
N LYS A 21 -1.58 -13.22 5.91
CA LYS A 21 -2.35 -14.06 5.00
C LYS A 21 -3.11 -13.22 3.98
N GLY A 22 -3.06 -13.68 2.74
CA GLY A 22 -3.94 -13.25 1.66
C GLY A 22 -3.43 -12.04 0.84
N PRO A 23 -4.02 -11.83 -0.34
CA PRO A 23 -3.73 -10.66 -1.16
C PRO A 23 -4.48 -9.42 -0.66
N VAL A 24 -3.90 -8.23 -0.86
CA VAL A 24 -4.58 -6.96 -0.61
C VAL A 24 -5.45 -6.61 -1.82
N ARG A 25 -6.73 -6.28 -1.60
CA ARG A 25 -7.61 -5.80 -2.67
C ARG A 25 -7.87 -4.30 -2.50
N ILE A 26 -7.53 -3.52 -3.52
CA ILE A 26 -7.62 -2.06 -3.51
C ILE A 26 -8.41 -1.58 -4.73
N ALA A 27 -9.22 -0.53 -4.61
CA ALA A 27 -9.90 0.08 -5.75
C ALA A 27 -8.90 0.75 -6.70
N SER A 28 -9.12 0.62 -8.00
CA SER A 28 -8.23 1.20 -9.02
C SER A 28 -8.56 2.68 -9.25
N THR A 29 -7.60 3.54 -8.94
CA THR A 29 -7.55 4.97 -9.28
C THR A 29 -6.16 5.33 -9.80
N ASN A 30 -6.02 6.46 -10.52
CA ASN A 30 -4.72 6.92 -11.02
C ASN A 30 -3.68 7.08 -9.90
N ILE A 31 -4.11 7.60 -8.75
CA ILE A 31 -3.25 7.77 -7.57
C ILE A 31 -2.82 6.40 -7.01
N THR A 32 -3.76 5.46 -6.86
CA THR A 32 -3.44 4.12 -6.36
C THR A 32 -2.46 3.39 -7.27
N GLU A 33 -2.62 3.53 -8.59
CA GLU A 33 -1.76 2.88 -9.58
C GLU A 33 -0.32 3.39 -9.45
N ASN A 34 -0.14 4.71 -9.32
CA ASN A 34 1.19 5.30 -9.15
C ASN A 34 1.85 4.88 -7.84
N ILE A 35 1.11 4.83 -6.73
CA ILE A 35 1.62 4.34 -5.44
C ILE A 35 2.07 2.88 -5.56
N ILE A 36 1.23 2.02 -6.17
CA ILE A 36 1.54 0.59 -6.34
C ILE A 36 2.77 0.41 -7.23
N LYS A 37 2.91 1.18 -8.32
CA LYS A 37 4.09 1.13 -9.20
C LYS A 37 5.37 1.44 -8.44
N ILE A 38 5.38 2.47 -7.59
CA ILE A 38 6.54 2.81 -6.76
C ILE A 38 6.83 1.67 -5.79
N LEU A 39 5.84 1.20 -5.03
CA LEU A 39 6.03 0.12 -4.06
C LEU A 39 6.50 -1.20 -4.70
N PHE A 40 6.06 -1.49 -5.92
CA PHE A 40 6.51 -2.63 -6.70
C PHE A 40 7.97 -2.48 -7.14
N ARG A 41 8.34 -1.30 -7.66
CA ARG A 41 9.72 -0.98 -8.07
C ARG A 41 10.71 -1.05 -6.90
N GLU A 42 10.33 -0.56 -5.73
CA GLU A 42 11.13 -0.62 -4.51
C GLU A 42 11.16 -2.04 -3.89
N GLY A 43 10.41 -2.99 -4.44
CA GLY A 43 10.45 -4.39 -4.04
C GLY A 43 9.66 -4.73 -2.76
N PHE A 44 8.74 -3.85 -2.34
CA PHE A 44 7.81 -4.12 -1.22
C PHE A 44 6.63 -5.01 -1.65
N ILE A 45 6.22 -4.91 -2.91
CA ILE A 45 5.16 -5.74 -3.49
C ILE A 45 5.81 -6.78 -4.41
N GLU A 46 5.40 -8.04 -4.27
CA GLU A 46 5.89 -9.15 -5.07
C GLU A 46 5.10 -9.33 -6.36
N ASN A 47 3.78 -9.13 -6.33
CA ASN A 47 2.93 -9.27 -7.50
C ASN A 47 1.76 -8.27 -7.46
N VAL A 48 1.38 -7.79 -8.65
CA VAL A 48 0.25 -6.88 -8.87
C VAL A 48 -0.61 -7.45 -9.98
N ARG A 49 -1.90 -7.66 -9.70
CA ARG A 49 -2.88 -8.08 -10.71
C ARG A 49 -4.02 -7.07 -10.78
N LYS A 50 -4.45 -6.73 -12.00
CA LYS A 50 -5.69 -5.97 -12.22
C LYS A 50 -6.86 -6.96 -12.28
N HIS A 51 -7.91 -6.67 -11.55
CA HIS A 51 -9.14 -7.48 -11.52
C HIS A 51 -10.35 -6.58 -11.69
N ARG A 52 -11.27 -6.97 -12.58
CA ARG A 52 -12.51 -6.25 -12.84
C ARG A 52 -13.68 -7.05 -12.26
N LYS A 53 -14.50 -6.39 -11.43
CA LYS A 53 -15.76 -6.95 -10.92
C LYS A 53 -16.90 -6.00 -11.32
N GLY A 54 -17.66 -6.39 -12.34
CA GLY A 54 -18.65 -5.53 -12.98
C GLY A 54 -18.00 -4.29 -13.61
N ASN A 55 -18.48 -3.10 -13.27
CA ASN A 55 -17.92 -1.83 -13.73
C ASN A 55 -16.80 -1.27 -12.83
N LYS A 56 -16.37 -2.01 -11.81
CA LYS A 56 -15.34 -1.57 -10.87
C LYS A 56 -14.03 -2.32 -11.09
N ASN A 57 -12.94 -1.56 -11.19
CA ASN A 57 -11.58 -2.07 -11.33
C ASN A 57 -10.89 -2.10 -9.96
N PHE A 58 -10.11 -3.15 -9.72
CA PHE A 58 -9.38 -3.38 -8.48
C PHE A 58 -7.95 -3.83 -8.78
N PHE A 59 -7.04 -3.47 -7.90
CA PHE A 59 -5.72 -4.08 -7.79
C PHE A 59 -5.75 -5.18 -6.73
N VAL A 60 -5.15 -6.32 -7.07
CA VAL A 60 -4.91 -7.43 -6.16
C VAL A 60 -3.40 -7.53 -5.99
N LEU A 61 -2.92 -7.26 -4.79
CA LEU A 61 -1.50 -7.13 -4.47
C LEU A 61 -1.05 -8.31 -3.60
N THR A 62 0.10 -8.88 -3.91
CA THR A 62 0.81 -9.83 -3.05
C THR A 62 1.99 -9.10 -2.43
N LEU A 63 1.99 -8.95 -1.10
CA LEU A 63 3.09 -8.30 -0.38
C LEU A 63 4.30 -9.24 -0.33
N ARG A 64 5.51 -8.67 -0.36
CA ARG A 64 6.74 -9.45 -0.22
C ARG A 64 7.01 -9.76 1.25
N HIS A 65 7.04 -11.04 1.57
CA HIS A 65 7.27 -11.54 2.93
C HIS A 65 8.73 -11.98 3.08
N LYS A 66 9.50 -11.38 4.02
CA LYS A 66 10.85 -11.87 4.37
C LYS A 66 10.75 -12.71 5.66
N ARG A 67 11.32 -13.91 5.63
CA ARG A 67 11.49 -14.76 6.82
C ARG A 67 12.86 -14.50 7.42
N ASN A 68 12.92 -14.36 8.74
CA ASN A 68 14.18 -14.35 9.47
C ASN A 68 14.83 -15.74 9.49
N ARG A 69 16.13 -15.82 9.83
CA ARG A 69 16.88 -17.08 9.99
C ARG A 69 16.22 -18.09 10.95
N LYS A 70 15.39 -17.62 11.90
CA LYS A 70 14.61 -18.44 12.83
C LYS A 70 13.21 -18.82 12.31
N GLY A 71 12.91 -18.57 11.04
CA GLY A 71 11.59 -18.81 10.43
C GLY A 71 10.50 -17.79 10.79
N SER A 72 10.77 -16.84 11.70
CA SER A 72 9.79 -15.83 12.12
C SER A 72 9.59 -14.74 11.05
N TYR A 73 8.35 -14.28 10.90
CA TYR A 73 7.97 -13.24 9.93
C TYR A 73 8.49 -11.86 10.37
N LEU A 74 9.21 -11.16 9.48
CA LEU A 74 9.46 -9.73 9.65
C LEU A 74 8.30 -8.95 9.06
N ALA A 75 7.58 -8.21 9.90
CA ALA A 75 6.73 -7.12 9.42
C ALA A 75 7.65 -6.10 8.73
N ASN A 76 7.63 -6.10 7.40
CA ASN A 76 8.61 -5.34 6.61
C ASN A 76 8.14 -3.91 6.30
N LEU A 77 6.87 -3.58 6.55
CA LEU A 77 6.26 -2.38 5.96
C LEU A 77 5.64 -1.43 7.00
N ASN A 78 6.44 -0.45 7.42
CA ASN A 78 5.98 0.65 8.27
C ASN A 78 5.38 1.78 7.43
N LEU A 79 4.10 1.64 7.06
CA LEU A 79 3.37 2.68 6.33
C LEU A 79 2.77 3.74 7.26
N LYS A 80 2.98 5.02 6.95
CA LYS A 80 2.43 6.16 7.71
C LYS A 80 1.88 7.22 6.76
N ARG A 81 0.64 7.67 7.00
CA ARG A 81 0.02 8.81 6.30
C ARG A 81 0.50 10.13 6.91
N ILE A 82 1.24 10.92 6.14
CA ILE A 82 1.78 12.22 6.55
C ILE A 82 0.75 13.35 6.38
N SER A 83 0.43 13.75 5.14
CA SER A 83 -0.63 14.74 4.88
C SER A 83 -2.02 14.12 5.02
N ARG A 84 -2.95 14.77 5.70
CA ARG A 84 -4.34 14.30 5.88
C ARG A 84 -5.33 15.36 5.37
N PRO A 85 -6.60 15.01 5.07
CA PRO A 85 -7.59 16.00 4.60
C PRO A 85 -7.76 17.19 5.53
N GLY A 86 -7.80 16.97 6.85
CA GLY A 86 -7.91 18.02 7.86
C GLY A 86 -6.60 18.74 8.20
N LEU A 87 -5.45 18.24 7.74
CA LEU A 87 -4.14 18.89 7.96
C LEU A 87 -3.22 18.58 6.78
N ARG A 88 -3.12 19.54 5.85
CA ARG A 88 -2.24 19.43 4.69
C ARG A 88 -0.82 19.84 5.06
N ILE A 89 0.15 19.02 4.67
CA ILE A 89 1.58 19.24 4.93
C ILE A 89 2.25 19.36 3.58
N TYR A 90 2.99 20.46 3.38
CA TYR A 90 3.74 20.75 2.17
C TYR A 90 5.20 21.03 2.54
N SER A 91 6.14 20.62 1.69
CA SER A 91 7.58 20.81 1.88
C SER A 91 8.19 21.35 0.59
N ASN A 92 9.11 22.32 0.72
CA ASN A 92 9.97 22.74 -0.37
C ASN A 92 11.16 21.78 -0.52
N TYR A 93 11.93 21.91 -1.60
CA TYR A 93 13.07 21.04 -1.89
C TYR A 93 14.08 20.99 -0.73
N GLN A 94 14.31 22.11 -0.05
CA GLN A 94 15.26 22.20 1.08
C GLN A 94 14.86 21.33 2.27
N LYS A 95 13.58 20.98 2.39
CA LYS A 95 13.04 20.14 3.46
C LYS A 95 12.90 18.66 3.06
N ILE A 96 13.23 18.32 1.81
CA ILE A 96 13.23 16.95 1.30
C ILE A 96 14.71 16.53 1.24
N GLY A 97 15.13 15.77 2.25
CA GLY A 97 16.46 15.15 2.30
C GLY A 97 16.53 13.89 1.46
#